data_AF-A0A2V8V6Q1-F1
#
_entry.id   AF-A0A2V8V6Q1-F1
#
_cell.length_a   1.000
_cell.length_b   1.000
_cell.length_c   1.000
_cell.angle_alpha   90.00
_cell.angle_beta   90.00
_cell.angle_gamma   90.00
#
_symmetry.space_group_name_H-M   'P 1'
#
loop_
_entity.id
_entity.type
_entity.pdbx_description
1 polymer ?
#
loop_
_entity_poly.entity_id
_entity_poly.type
_entity_poly.pdbx_seq_one_letter_code
_entity_poly.pdbx_strand_id
1 'polypeptide(L)'
;VVGHGASVHGLPALRRFPGNNWLEIAMIRMNHNGTKMDAEDYATHGAGNASEVVTHTKQVRAEGMGVISMKLVGEGAFTAREDRQAAMKFAFNNAGVDSVTLGYKNTAEIDEAIENLNLALA
;
A
#
# COMPACT_ATOMS: atom_id res chain seq x y z
N VAL A 1 -2.38 -23.41 9.76
CA VAL A 1 -1.92 -22.01 9.59
C VAL A 1 -0.52 -22.09 8.99
N VAL A 2 -0.28 -21.44 7.84
CA VAL A 2 1.01 -21.49 7.12
C VAL A 2 1.78 -20.17 7.15
N GLY A 3 1.20 -19.12 7.73
CA GLY A 3 1.92 -17.89 8.05
C GLY A 3 1.07 -16.92 8.85
N HIS A 4 1.71 -15.87 9.39
CA HIS A 4 1.08 -14.83 10.20
C HIS A 4 1.25 -13.45 9.56
N GLY A 5 0.13 -12.75 9.34
CA GLY A 5 0.12 -11.40 8.80
C GLY A 5 -0.72 -10.46 9.65
N ALA A 6 -0.39 -9.18 9.62
CA ALA A 6 -1.17 -8.14 10.28
C ALA A 6 -1.50 -7.00 9.32
N SER A 7 -2.66 -6.38 9.54
CA SER A 7 -3.04 -5.09 8.97
C SER A 7 -3.35 -4.17 10.13
N VAL A 8 -2.77 -2.98 10.11
CA VAL A 8 -2.90 -2.01 11.20
C VAL A 8 -3.32 -0.66 10.65
N HIS A 9 -3.67 0.24 11.56
CA HIS A 9 -4.11 1.58 11.23
C HIS A 9 -3.32 2.61 12.01
N GLY A 10 -2.81 3.61 11.29
CA GLY A 10 -2.04 4.71 11.84
C GLY A 10 -0.56 4.39 12.06
N LEU A 11 0.26 5.44 12.07
CA LEU A 11 1.70 5.35 12.24
C LEU A 11 2.13 4.70 13.56
N PRO A 12 1.47 4.95 14.72
CA PRO A 12 1.86 4.29 15.97
C PRO A 12 1.84 2.76 15.88
N ALA A 13 0.86 2.19 15.17
CA ALA A 13 0.76 0.75 14.98
C ALA A 13 1.71 0.27 13.87
N LEU A 14 1.86 1.03 12.77
CA LEU A 14 2.79 0.69 11.69
C LEU A 14 4.24 0.59 12.18
N ARG A 15 4.66 1.48 13.09
CA ARG A 15 5.98 1.47 13.75
C ARG A 15 6.25 0.20 14.57
N ARG A 16 5.26 -0.68 14.78
CA ARG A 16 5.41 -1.95 15.50
C ARG A 16 5.69 -3.15 14.60
N PHE A 17 5.65 -3.00 13.28
CA PHE A 17 6.10 -4.07 12.39
C PHE A 17 7.61 -4.30 12.45
N PRO A 18 8.46 -3.26 12.36
CA PRO A 18 9.90 -3.51 12.34
C PRO A 18 10.41 -4.22 13.59
N GLY A 19 11.28 -5.21 13.39
CA GLY A 19 11.82 -6.08 14.43
C GLY A 19 10.83 -7.09 15.02
N ASN A 20 9.61 -7.19 14.48
CA ASN A 20 8.63 -8.20 14.91
C ASN A 20 8.94 -9.56 14.25
N ASN A 21 9.40 -10.52 15.06
CA ASN A 21 9.78 -11.85 14.57
C ASN A 21 8.63 -12.86 14.46
N TRP A 22 7.39 -12.46 14.79
CA TRP A 22 6.22 -13.33 14.67
C TRP A 22 5.46 -13.11 13.36
N LEU A 23 5.51 -11.90 12.81
CA LEU A 23 4.82 -11.55 11.57
C LEU A 23 5.71 -11.84 10.36
N GLU A 24 5.13 -12.48 9.35
CA GLU A 24 5.75 -12.77 8.06
C GLU A 24 5.19 -11.87 6.94
N ILE A 25 4.01 -11.29 7.15
CA ILE A 25 3.33 -10.44 6.16
C ILE A 25 2.90 -9.11 6.78
N ALA A 26 3.31 -8.01 6.13
CA ALA A 26 2.90 -6.65 6.47
C ALA A 26 1.88 -6.13 5.44
N MET A 27 0.66 -5.85 5.90
CA MET A 27 -0.39 -5.28 5.07
C MET A 27 -0.48 -3.76 5.26
N ILE A 28 0.10 -2.99 4.32
CA ILE A 28 0.37 -1.55 4.48
C ILE A 28 -0.38 -0.72 3.43
N ARG A 29 -1.01 0.38 3.85
CA ARG A 29 -1.68 1.32 2.94
C ARG A 29 -0.66 2.03 2.05
N MET A 30 -0.89 2.13 0.75
CA MET A 30 0.08 2.70 -0.19
C MET A 30 -0.58 3.41 -1.37
N ASN A 31 -0.09 4.59 -1.71
CA ASN A 31 -0.27 5.31 -2.97
C ASN A 31 0.75 6.45 -3.07
N HIS A 32 0.75 7.18 -4.19
CA HIS A 32 1.79 8.13 -4.52
C HIS A 32 1.74 9.48 -3.77
N ASN A 33 0.61 9.82 -3.13
CA ASN A 33 0.41 11.17 -2.55
C ASN A 33 -0.13 11.18 -1.11
N GLY A 34 -0.26 10.02 -0.46
CA GLY A 34 -0.73 9.94 0.93
C GLY A 34 -2.25 9.91 1.10
N THR A 35 -3.05 9.97 0.02
CA THR A 35 -4.52 9.98 0.12
C THR A 35 -5.01 8.71 0.84
N LYS A 36 -5.65 8.85 2.00
CA LYS A 36 -6.13 7.71 2.82
C LYS A 36 -5.02 6.72 3.24
N MET A 37 -3.75 7.15 3.30
CA MET A 37 -2.66 6.39 3.89
C MET A 37 -2.60 6.58 5.42
N ASP A 38 -1.70 5.85 6.09
CA ASP A 38 -1.52 5.99 7.53
C ASP A 38 -0.95 7.35 7.92
N ALA A 39 -1.52 7.92 8.98
CA ALA A 39 -1.10 9.15 9.64
C ALA A 39 -0.97 8.92 11.15
N GLU A 40 -0.55 9.93 11.91
CA GLU A 40 -0.40 9.79 13.36
C GLU A 40 -1.73 9.39 14.03
N ASP A 41 -2.81 10.10 13.67
CA ASP A 41 -4.18 9.68 13.95
C ASP A 41 -4.71 8.81 12.81
N TYR A 42 -5.15 7.60 13.15
CA TYR A 42 -5.74 6.66 12.19
C TYR A 42 -7.04 7.18 11.57
N ALA A 43 -7.75 8.07 12.27
CA ALA A 43 -8.99 8.70 11.83
C ALA A 43 -8.77 10.06 11.15
N THR A 44 -7.55 10.34 10.68
CA THR A 44 -7.26 11.59 9.97
C THR A 44 -8.14 11.74 8.72
N HIS A 45 -8.56 12.98 8.46
CA HIS A 45 -9.31 13.33 7.25
C HIS A 45 -8.39 13.82 6.13
N GLY A 46 -7.14 14.14 6.45
CA GLY A 46 -6.12 14.62 5.51
C GLY A 46 -5.31 13.50 4.87
N ALA A 47 -4.24 13.90 4.17
CA ALA A 47 -3.25 12.96 3.66
C ALA A 47 -2.45 12.31 4.80
N GLY A 48 -2.13 11.03 4.65
CA GLY A 48 -1.19 10.32 5.49
C GLY A 48 0.25 10.69 5.21
N ASN A 49 1.16 10.26 6.08
CA ASN A 49 2.59 10.50 5.92
C ASN A 49 3.21 9.48 4.96
N ALA A 50 3.04 9.71 3.66
CA ALA A 50 3.52 8.80 2.63
C ALA A 50 5.02 8.48 2.74
N SER A 51 5.84 9.48 3.10
CA SER A 51 7.29 9.29 3.26
C SER A 51 7.64 8.30 4.37
N GLU A 52 6.98 8.42 5.52
CA GLU A 52 7.23 7.53 6.67
C GLU A 52 6.67 6.13 6.41
N VAL A 53 5.47 6.04 5.82
CA VAL A 53 4.89 4.74 5.44
C VAL A 53 5.80 4.00 4.45
N VAL A 54 6.35 4.68 3.45
CA VAL A 54 7.33 4.08 2.52
C VAL A 54 8.61 3.67 3.23
N THR A 55 9.08 4.45 4.20
CA THR A 55 10.27 4.13 5.00
C THR A 55 10.08 2.81 5.73
N HIS A 56 8.96 2.63 6.44
CA HIS A 56 8.66 1.39 7.12
C HIS A 56 8.37 0.23 6.17
N THR A 57 7.73 0.49 5.03
CA THR A 57 7.52 -0.53 3.98
C THR A 57 8.85 -1.13 3.51
N LYS A 58 9.83 -0.27 3.21
CA LYS A 58 11.17 -0.74 2.81
C LYS A 58 11.90 -1.47 3.93
N GLN A 59 11.74 -1.00 5.16
CA GLN A 59 12.35 -1.61 6.33
C GLN A 59 11.84 -3.04 6.56
N VAL A 60 10.52 -3.24 6.64
CA VAL A 60 9.95 -4.56 6.91
C VAL A 60 10.25 -5.55 5.78
N ARG A 61 10.29 -5.07 4.53
CA ARG A 61 10.72 -5.86 3.39
C ARG A 61 12.18 -6.28 3.50
N ALA A 62 13.07 -5.37 3.92
CA ALA A 62 14.48 -5.70 4.15
C ALA A 62 14.67 -6.68 5.31
N GLU A 63 13.76 -6.67 6.29
CA GLU A 63 13.71 -7.62 7.41
C GLU A 63 13.08 -8.98 7.02
N GLY A 64 12.66 -9.15 5.77
CA GLY A 64 12.19 -10.42 5.21
C GLY A 64 10.67 -10.62 5.25
N MET A 65 9.89 -9.61 5.67
CA MET A 65 8.43 -9.68 5.58
C MET A 65 7.97 -9.49 4.14
N GLY A 66 6.95 -10.26 3.73
CA GLY A 66 6.20 -9.99 2.51
C GLY A 66 5.31 -8.76 2.68
N VAL A 67 5.29 -7.86 1.70
CA VAL A 67 4.48 -6.65 1.72
C VAL A 67 3.30 -6.78 0.77
N ILE A 68 2.10 -6.75 1.32
CA ILE A 68 0.84 -6.70 0.55
C ILE A 68 0.18 -5.35 0.78
N SER A 69 0.13 -4.50 -0.24
CA SER A 69 -0.40 -3.15 -0.09
C SER A 69 -1.86 -2.99 -0.50
N MET A 70 -2.48 -1.93 0.01
CA MET A 70 -3.90 -1.58 -0.21
C MET A 70 -4.06 -0.06 -0.31
N LYS A 71 -5.28 0.42 -0.58
CA LYS A 71 -5.62 1.87 -0.69
C LYS A 71 -4.90 2.59 -1.84
N LEU A 72 -4.48 1.86 -2.87
CA LEU A 72 -3.87 2.42 -4.08
C LEU A 72 -4.74 3.47 -4.76
N VAL A 73 -6.06 3.31 -4.71
CA VAL A 73 -7.05 4.23 -5.33
C VAL A 73 -7.62 5.24 -4.31
N GLY A 74 -7.03 5.35 -3.11
CA GLY A 74 -7.46 6.33 -2.11
C GLY A 74 -8.92 6.19 -1.69
N GLU A 75 -9.42 4.96 -1.56
CA GLU A 75 -10.85 4.67 -1.30
C GLU A 75 -11.81 5.20 -2.38
N GLY A 76 -11.36 5.25 -3.63
CA GLY A 76 -12.16 5.76 -4.74
C GLY A 76 -12.04 7.26 -4.96
N ALA A 77 -11.24 7.97 -4.16
CA ALA A 77 -10.94 9.39 -4.36
C ALA A 77 -10.25 9.65 -5.72
N PHE A 78 -9.50 8.67 -6.24
CA PHE A 78 -8.84 8.77 -7.55
C PHE A 78 -9.81 8.38 -8.67
N THR A 79 -10.51 9.38 -9.20
CA THR A 79 -11.48 9.22 -10.29
C THR A 79 -10.80 9.25 -11.67
N ALA A 80 -9.71 9.99 -11.82
CA ALA A 80 -8.88 10.01 -13.02
C ALA A 80 -8.03 8.72 -13.13
N ARG A 81 -7.86 8.21 -14.35
CA ARG A 81 -7.05 6.99 -14.60
C ARG A 81 -5.58 7.25 -14.31
N GLU A 82 -5.12 8.46 -14.58
CA GLU A 82 -3.75 8.92 -14.40
C GLU A 82 -3.31 8.79 -12.94
N ASP A 83 -4.18 9.13 -11.98
CA ASP A 83 -3.91 9.00 -10.55
C ASP A 83 -3.77 7.53 -10.13
N ARG A 84 -4.63 6.66 -10.68
CA ARG A 84 -4.57 5.21 -10.43
C ARG A 84 -3.30 4.59 -11.00
N GLN A 85 -2.91 5.01 -12.20
CA GLN A 85 -1.65 4.59 -12.81
C GLN A 85 -0.45 5.08 -12.00
N ALA A 86 -0.44 6.35 -11.57
CA ALA A 86 0.64 6.91 -10.76
C ALA A 86 0.77 6.17 -9.42
N ALA A 87 -0.34 5.84 -8.76
CA ALA A 87 -0.33 5.06 -7.53
C ALA A 87 0.22 3.64 -7.73
N MET A 88 -0.15 2.96 -8.82
CA MET A 88 0.37 1.63 -9.15
C MET A 88 1.89 1.67 -9.40
N LYS A 89 2.36 2.58 -10.26
CA LYS A 89 3.79 2.78 -10.54
C LYS A 89 4.57 3.06 -9.27
N PHE A 90 4.06 3.97 -8.42
CA PHE A 90 4.71 4.31 -7.16
C PHE A 90 4.82 3.12 -6.21
N ALA A 91 3.77 2.32 -6.07
CA ALA A 91 3.76 1.17 -5.16
C ALA A 91 4.88 0.17 -5.51
N PHE A 92 5.00 -0.22 -6.78
CA PHE A 92 5.99 -1.20 -7.21
C PHE A 92 7.40 -0.61 -7.38
N ASN A 93 7.53 0.58 -7.98
CA ASN A 93 8.84 1.12 -8.37
C ASN A 93 9.49 2.00 -7.29
N ASN A 94 8.71 2.55 -6.35
CA ASN A 94 9.23 3.48 -5.35
C ASN A 94 9.05 2.97 -3.91
N ALA A 95 7.91 2.36 -3.59
CA ALA A 95 7.61 1.87 -2.25
C ALA A 95 8.18 0.47 -1.97
N GLY A 96 8.26 -0.38 -3.00
CA GLY A 96 8.83 -1.72 -2.91
C GLY A 96 7.83 -2.72 -2.30
N VAL A 97 6.60 -2.75 -2.79
CA VAL A 97 5.59 -3.75 -2.41
C VAL A 97 5.81 -5.05 -3.19
N ASP A 98 5.45 -6.20 -2.62
CA ASP A 98 5.54 -7.49 -3.32
C ASP A 98 4.21 -7.83 -4.03
N SER A 99 3.09 -7.38 -3.47
CA SER A 99 1.76 -7.53 -4.06
C SER A 99 0.82 -6.40 -3.63
N VAL A 100 -0.31 -6.27 -4.31
CA VAL A 100 -1.34 -5.27 -4.00
C VAL A 100 -2.75 -5.87 -4.03
N THR A 101 -3.63 -5.30 -3.25
CA THR A 101 -5.07 -5.55 -3.26
C THR A 101 -5.80 -4.32 -3.77
N LEU A 102 -6.70 -4.52 -4.72
CA LEU A 102 -7.49 -3.48 -5.36
C LEU A 102 -8.96 -3.90 -5.36
N GLY A 103 -9.83 -2.94 -5.04
CA GLY A 103 -11.28 -3.12 -5.10
C GLY A 103 -11.83 -2.62 -6.44
N TYR A 104 -12.85 -3.30 -6.95
CA TYR A 104 -13.45 -3.03 -8.25
C TYR A 104 -14.98 -3.03 -8.13
N LYS A 105 -15.65 -2.16 -8.89
CA LYS A 105 -17.11 -2.08 -8.98
C LYS A 105 -17.66 -2.82 -10.19
N ASN A 106 -16.82 -3.05 -11.20
CA ASN A 106 -17.18 -3.77 -12.43
C ASN A 106 -15.91 -4.40 -13.05
N THR A 107 -16.10 -5.24 -14.06
CA THR A 107 -15.01 -6.00 -14.70
C THR A 107 -14.04 -5.12 -15.47
N ALA A 108 -14.50 -4.01 -16.07
CA ALA A 108 -13.62 -3.11 -16.82
C ALA A 108 -12.57 -2.44 -15.92
N GLU A 109 -12.88 -2.20 -14.64
CA GLU A 109 -11.89 -1.70 -13.67
C GLU A 109 -10.81 -2.75 -13.35
N ILE A 110 -11.11 -4.05 -13.48
CA ILE A 110 -10.12 -5.14 -13.33
C ILE A 110 -9.14 -5.09 -14.52
N ASP A 111 -9.67 -5.00 -15.74
CA ASP A 111 -8.86 -4.93 -16.95
C ASP A 111 -7.92 -3.71 -16.91
N GLU A 112 -8.43 -2.53 -16.53
CA GLU A 112 -7.62 -1.32 -16.38
C GLU A 112 -6.51 -1.49 -15.32
N ALA A 113 -6.80 -2.16 -14.20
CA ALA A 113 -5.78 -2.39 -13.17
C ALA A 113 -4.69 -3.36 -13.64
N ILE A 114 -5.04 -4.40 -14.41
CA ILE A 114 -4.06 -5.29 -15.05
C ILE A 114 -3.18 -4.50 -16.02
N GLU A 115 -3.78 -3.64 -16.85
CA GLU A 115 -3.02 -2.75 -17.76
C GLU A 115 -2.07 -1.83 -16.98
N ASN A 116 -2.55 -1.18 -15.91
CA ASN A 116 -1.73 -0.30 -15.09
C ASN A 116 -0.59 -1.04 -14.38
N LEU A 117 -0.82 -2.28 -13.95
CA LEU A 117 0.22 -3.14 -13.36
C LEU A 117 1.28 -3.52 -14.40
N ASN A 118 0.85 -3.93 -15.60
CA ASN A 118 1.77 -4.24 -16.70
C ASN A 118 2.63 -3.02 -17.05
N LEU A 119 2.05 -1.82 -17.08
CA LEU A 119 2.77 -0.57 -17.31
C LEU A 119 3.69 -0.16 -16.14
N ALA A 120 3.43 -0.64 -14.92
CA ALA A 120 4.29 -0.38 -13.77
C ALA A 120 5.52 -1.30 -13.76
N LEU A 121 5.39 -2.52 -14.30
CA LEU A 121 6.42 -3.55 -14.33
C LEU A 121 7.19 -3.63 -15.66
N ALA A 122 6.78 -2.87 -16.67
CA ALA A 122 7.49 -2.72 -17.94
C ALA A 122 8.71 -1.81 -17.81
#